data_AF-A0A359LMV3-F1
#
_entry.id   AF-A0A359LMV3-F1
#
_cell.length_a   1.000
_cell.length_b   1.000
_cell.length_c   1.000
_cell.angle_alpha   90.00
_cell.angle_beta   90.00
_cell.angle_gamma   90.00
#
_symmetry.space_group_name_H-M   'P 1'
#
loop_
_entity.id
_entity.type
_entity.pdbx_description
1 polymer ?
#
loop_
_entity_poly.entity_id
_entity_poly.type
_entity_poly.pdbx_seq_one_letter_code
_entity_poly.pdbx_strand_id
1 'polypeptide(L)'
;MVFTVDHGEAWGGKSWMKVKELKKLIRGFGCKLIQNHKGHPEENAHLERSHRTDDEEFYIPRLFQIRSEKELLDEAWGYIYYYNNVREHSPLNYQTPYQHLKKQLPEVDRNIRFVIPIMLDKVSVKIGSWSGYNVLAQHQLL
;
A
#
# COMPACT_ATOMS: atom_id res chain seq x y z
N MET A 1 4.14 -3.96 15.25
CA MET A 1 3.82 -4.27 13.83
C MET A 1 5.11 -4.47 13.05
N VAL A 2 5.13 -5.41 12.12
CA VAL A 2 6.28 -5.71 11.24
C VAL A 2 5.85 -5.40 9.81
N PHE A 3 6.64 -4.59 9.12
CA PHE A 3 6.51 -4.32 7.69
C PHE A 3 7.50 -5.19 6.96
N THR A 4 6.99 -6.02 6.05
CA THR A 4 7.80 -6.82 5.16
C THR A 4 7.75 -6.19 3.77
N VAL A 5 8.92 -5.91 3.18
CA VAL A 5 9.03 -5.27 1.87
C VAL A 5 9.96 -6.07 0.95
N ASP A 6 9.78 -5.91 -0.35
CA ASP A 6 10.69 -6.48 -1.34
C ASP A 6 12.01 -5.68 -1.46
N HIS A 7 12.83 -6.06 -2.43
CA HIS A 7 14.08 -5.34 -2.77
C HIS A 7 13.87 -4.34 -3.91
N GLY A 8 12.64 -3.89 -4.15
CA GLY A 8 12.31 -2.89 -5.17
C GLY A 8 13.01 -1.56 -4.91
N GLU A 9 13.22 -0.78 -5.96
CA GLU A 9 13.95 0.50 -5.88
C GLU A 9 13.28 1.50 -4.91
N ALA A 10 11.95 1.44 -4.80
CA ALA A 10 11.16 2.23 -3.85
C ALA A 10 11.52 1.93 -2.38
N TRP A 11 11.88 0.69 -2.07
CA TRP A 11 12.15 0.20 -0.71
C TRP A 11 13.65 0.11 -0.40
N GLY A 12 14.46 0.80 -1.19
CA GLY A 12 15.88 0.96 -1.01
C GLY A 12 16.73 0.28 -2.06
N GLY A 13 16.16 -0.59 -2.90
CA GLY A 13 16.86 -1.21 -4.03
C GLY A 13 18.23 -1.75 -3.63
N LYS A 14 19.27 -1.30 -4.35
CA LYS A 14 20.68 -1.60 -4.02
C LYS A 14 21.32 -0.61 -3.02
N SER A 15 20.62 0.43 -2.60
CA SER A 15 21.13 1.49 -1.73
C SER A 15 20.92 1.18 -0.26
N TRP A 16 22.01 0.79 0.42
CA TRP A 16 22.02 0.57 1.86
C TRP A 16 21.58 1.81 2.67
N MET A 17 21.92 3.00 2.20
CA MET A 17 21.57 4.26 2.88
C MET A 17 20.05 4.48 2.88
N LYS A 18 19.37 4.25 1.75
CA LYS A 18 17.90 4.33 1.66
C LYS A 18 17.23 3.36 2.64
N VAL A 19 17.71 2.11 2.69
CA VAL A 19 17.19 1.08 3.62
C VAL A 19 17.40 1.49 5.08
N LYS A 20 18.55 2.07 5.41
CA LYS A 20 18.86 2.52 6.78
C LYS A 20 17.92 3.63 7.23
N GLU A 21 17.70 4.65 6.41
CA GLU A 21 16.79 5.75 6.72
C GLU A 21 15.33 5.26 6.83
N LEU A 22 14.90 4.38 5.93
CA LEU A 22 13.58 3.77 6.01
C LEU A 22 13.40 2.96 7.31
N LYS A 23 14.39 2.14 7.70
CA LYS A 23 14.38 1.41 8.98
C LYS A 23 14.31 2.35 10.18
N LYS A 24 14.98 3.50 10.12
CA LYS A 24 14.94 4.52 11.18
C LYS A 24 13.57 5.18 11.28
N LEU A 25 12.98 5.56 10.15
CA LEU A 25 11.63 6.12 10.07
C LEU A 25 10.59 5.16 10.66
N ILE A 26 10.55 3.91 10.18
CA ILE A 26 9.59 2.90 10.62
C ILE A 26 9.74 2.59 12.12
N ARG A 27 10.98 2.60 12.64
CA ARG A 27 11.25 2.44 14.07
C ARG A 27 10.66 3.59 14.91
N GLY A 28 10.62 4.81 14.38
CA GLY A 28 9.97 5.96 15.03
C GLY A 28 8.49 5.72 15.33
N PHE A 29 7.82 4.85 14.58
CA PHE A 29 6.44 4.42 14.81
C PHE A 29 6.31 3.14 15.65
N GLY A 30 7.39 2.70 16.32
CA GLY A 30 7.40 1.45 17.09
C GLY A 30 7.29 0.19 16.22
N CYS A 31 7.58 0.31 14.92
CA CYS A 31 7.46 -0.77 13.95
C CYS A 31 8.84 -1.31 13.55
N LYS A 32 8.87 -2.52 12.97
CA LYS A 32 10.08 -3.13 12.41
C LYS A 32 9.92 -3.27 10.90
N LEU A 33 11.00 -3.03 10.15
CA LEU A 33 11.05 -3.27 8.71
C LEU A 33 11.96 -4.48 8.44
N ILE A 34 11.43 -5.46 7.72
CA ILE A 34 12.13 -6.66 7.26
C ILE A 34 12.07 -6.68 5.74
N GLN A 35 13.17 -7.06 5.09
CA GLN A 35 13.19 -7.30 3.64
C GLN A 35 13.12 -8.80 3.39
N ASN A 36 12.35 -9.18 2.36
CA ASN A 36 12.24 -10.58 1.94
C ASN A 36 13.56 -11.19 1.51
N HIS A 37 13.62 -12.51 1.43
CA HIS A 37 14.79 -13.19 0.92
C HIS A 37 14.96 -12.91 -0.58
N LYS A 38 16.18 -12.60 -1.00
CA LYS A 38 16.45 -12.27 -2.40
C LYS A 38 16.27 -13.53 -3.25
N GLY A 39 15.45 -13.44 -4.29
CA GLY A 39 15.16 -14.57 -5.18
C GLY A 39 14.00 -15.46 -4.74
N HIS A 40 13.22 -15.02 -3.75
CA HIS A 40 12.07 -15.74 -3.20
C HIS A 40 10.74 -15.01 -3.50
N PRO A 41 10.28 -15.00 -4.77
CA PRO A 41 9.03 -14.33 -5.15
C PRO A 41 7.78 -14.93 -4.50
N GLU A 42 7.86 -16.18 -4.03
CA GLU A 42 6.78 -16.85 -3.29
C GLU A 42 6.41 -16.13 -1.98
N GLU A 43 7.36 -15.43 -1.34
CA GLU A 43 7.10 -14.62 -0.14
C GLU A 43 6.17 -13.43 -0.44
N ASN A 44 6.05 -13.05 -1.71
CA ASN A 44 5.15 -11.99 -2.19
C ASN A 44 3.88 -12.53 -2.86
N ALA A 45 3.66 -13.85 -2.93
CA ALA A 45 2.55 -14.42 -3.69
C ALA A 45 1.17 -13.87 -3.28
N HIS A 46 0.98 -13.53 -2.01
CA HIS A 46 -0.23 -12.88 -1.51
C HIS A 46 -0.38 -11.43 -2.01
N LEU A 47 0.73 -10.68 -2.09
CA LEU A 47 0.75 -9.32 -2.61
C LEU A 47 0.49 -9.31 -4.12
N GLU A 48 1.14 -10.18 -4.87
CA GLU A 48 0.93 -10.32 -6.32
C GLU A 48 -0.52 -10.69 -6.66
N ARG A 49 -1.13 -11.59 -5.88
CA ARG A 49 -2.56 -11.91 -6.03
C ARG A 49 -3.45 -10.71 -5.70
N SER A 50 -3.09 -9.92 -4.69
CA SER A 50 -3.83 -8.69 -4.36
C SER A 50 -3.76 -7.70 -5.51
N HIS A 51 -2.57 -7.43 -6.06
CA HIS A 51 -2.37 -6.54 -7.19
C HIS A 51 -3.21 -6.95 -8.40
N ARG A 52 -3.24 -8.25 -8.71
CA ARG A 52 -4.09 -8.76 -9.78
C ARG A 52 -5.59 -8.52 -9.52
N THR A 53 -6.03 -8.67 -8.27
CA THR A 53 -7.43 -8.42 -7.90
C THR A 53 -7.76 -6.93 -8.06
N ASP A 54 -6.84 -6.04 -7.67
CA ASP A 54 -7.00 -4.61 -7.88
C ASP A 54 -7.07 -4.26 -9.38
N ASP A 55 -6.24 -4.90 -10.22
CA ASP A 55 -6.32 -4.74 -11.67
C ASP A 55 -7.67 -5.17 -12.23
N GLU A 56 -8.11 -6.38 -11.90
CA GLU A 56 -9.32 -7.00 -12.45
C GLU A 56 -10.62 -6.33 -11.95
N GLU A 57 -10.66 -5.86 -10.70
CA GLU A 57 -11.88 -5.35 -10.06
C GLU A 57 -11.95 -3.82 -9.95
N PHE A 58 -10.80 -3.16 -9.91
CA PHE A 58 -10.72 -1.71 -9.80
C PHE A 58 -10.23 -1.08 -11.10
N TYR A 59 -8.99 -1.34 -11.50
CA TYR A 59 -8.36 -0.56 -12.55
C TYR A 59 -8.98 -0.79 -13.94
N ILE A 60 -8.99 -2.04 -14.42
CA ILE A 60 -9.50 -2.40 -15.75
C ILE A 60 -10.96 -1.95 -15.96
N PRO A 61 -11.91 -2.24 -15.05
CA PRO A 61 -13.32 -1.91 -15.29
C PRO A 61 -13.67 -0.43 -15.06
N ARG A 62 -12.93 0.30 -14.20
CA ARG A 62 -13.37 1.63 -13.72
C ARG A 62 -12.56 2.79 -14.28
N LEU A 63 -11.27 2.58 -14.58
CA LEU A 63 -10.39 3.69 -14.99
C LEU A 63 -10.89 4.44 -16.23
N PHE A 64 -11.53 3.76 -17.18
CA PHE A 64 -12.04 4.40 -18.40
C PHE A 64 -13.11 5.47 -18.15
N GLN A 65 -13.79 5.40 -17.00
CA GLN A 65 -14.85 6.34 -16.64
C GLN A 65 -14.34 7.50 -15.80
N ILE A 66 -13.17 7.37 -15.17
CA ILE A 66 -12.60 8.37 -14.26
C ILE A 66 -11.93 9.47 -15.08
N ARG A 67 -12.35 10.73 -14.86
CA ARG A 67 -11.88 11.90 -15.61
C ARG A 67 -11.08 12.90 -14.78
N SER A 68 -11.00 12.70 -13.47
CA SER A 68 -10.25 13.59 -12.58
C SER A 68 -9.63 12.85 -11.40
N GLU A 69 -8.59 13.44 -10.80
CA GLU A 69 -7.99 12.89 -9.57
C GLU A 69 -8.99 12.81 -8.41
N LYS A 70 -9.97 13.74 -8.36
CA LYS A 70 -11.02 13.72 -7.35
C LYS A 70 -11.90 12.48 -7.54
N GLU A 71 -12.37 12.24 -8.76
CA GLU A 71 -13.14 11.03 -9.08
C GLU A 71 -12.34 9.76 -8.82
N LEU A 72 -11.03 9.76 -9.10
CA LEU A 72 -10.16 8.63 -8.78
C LEU A 72 -10.13 8.34 -7.28
N LEU A 73 -9.97 9.37 -6.45
CA LEU A 73 -9.95 9.23 -4.99
C LEU A 73 -11.31 8.81 -4.43
N ASP A 74 -12.40 9.36 -4.96
CA ASP A 74 -13.77 9.00 -4.55
C ASP A 74 -14.07 7.53 -4.90
N GLU A 75 -13.71 7.09 -6.11
CA GLU A 75 -13.89 5.71 -6.56
C GLU A 75 -12.99 4.74 -5.78
N ALA A 76 -11.72 5.11 -5.54
CA ALA A 76 -10.79 4.33 -4.72
C ALA A 76 -11.30 4.18 -3.28
N TRP A 77 -11.87 5.24 -2.69
CA TRP A 77 -12.45 5.19 -1.35
C TRP A 77 -13.60 4.17 -1.30
N GLY A 78 -14.51 4.25 -2.28
CA GLY A 78 -15.63 3.31 -2.40
C GLY A 78 -15.17 1.88 -2.56
N TYR A 79 -14.18 1.64 -3.42
CA TYR A 79 -13.62 0.31 -3.66
C TYR A 79 -12.91 -0.27 -2.43
N ILE A 80 -12.08 0.51 -1.73
CA ILE A 80 -11.43 0.08 -0.49
C ILE A 80 -12.47 -0.32 0.57
N TYR A 81 -13.55 0.46 0.70
CA TYR A 81 -14.63 0.13 1.62
C TYR A 81 -15.31 -1.18 1.22
N TYR A 82 -15.69 -1.31 -0.06
CA TYR A 82 -16.28 -2.53 -0.61
C TYR A 82 -15.39 -3.74 -0.35
N TYR A 83 -14.11 -3.68 -0.73
CA TYR A 83 -13.16 -4.76 -0.58
C TYR A 83 -13.03 -5.20 0.88
N ASN A 84 -12.88 -4.27 1.81
CA ASN A 84 -12.63 -4.61 3.21
C ASN A 84 -13.90 -5.05 3.98
N ASN A 85 -15.08 -4.52 3.62
CA ASN A 85 -16.28 -4.62 4.45
C ASN A 85 -17.44 -5.37 3.80
N VAL A 86 -17.44 -5.57 2.49
CA VAL A 86 -18.56 -6.14 1.73
C VAL A 86 -18.13 -7.35 0.90
N ARG A 87 -16.97 -7.29 0.25
CA ARG A 87 -16.47 -8.35 -0.62
C ARG A 87 -16.22 -9.62 0.17
N GLU A 88 -16.89 -10.71 -0.22
CA GLU A 88 -16.67 -12.03 0.35
C GLU A 88 -15.49 -12.71 -0.33
N HIS A 89 -14.67 -13.42 0.46
CA HIS A 89 -13.53 -14.16 -0.05
C HIS A 89 -13.74 -15.65 0.20
N SER A 90 -13.87 -16.46 -0.85
CA SER A 90 -14.01 -17.91 -0.71
C SER A 90 -12.87 -18.57 0.08
N PRO A 91 -11.59 -18.15 -0.03
CA PRO A 91 -10.53 -18.70 0.83
C PRO A 91 -10.67 -18.33 2.31
N LEU A 92 -11.50 -17.34 2.65
CA LEU A 92 -11.80 -16.90 4.01
C LEU A 92 -13.14 -17.42 4.52
N ASN A 93 -13.67 -18.52 3.93
CA ASN A 93 -15.00 -19.05 4.21
C ASN A 93 -16.09 -17.99 4.01
N TYR A 94 -16.02 -17.24 2.90
CA TYR A 94 -16.94 -16.18 2.52
C TYR A 94 -17.01 -15.02 3.52
N GLN A 95 -16.03 -14.89 4.40
CA GLN A 95 -15.90 -13.71 5.25
C GLN A 95 -15.28 -12.56 4.47
N THR A 96 -15.61 -11.35 4.91
CA THR A 96 -14.93 -10.14 4.43
C THR A 96 -13.52 -10.06 5.06
N PRO A 97 -12.57 -9.36 4.42
CA PRO A 97 -11.24 -9.16 4.99
C PRO A 97 -11.27 -8.62 6.41
N TYR A 98 -12.15 -7.64 6.68
CA TYR A 98 -12.29 -7.09 8.03
C TYR A 98 -12.85 -8.09 9.04
N GLN A 99 -13.86 -8.89 8.67
CA GLN A 99 -14.39 -9.94 9.54
C GLN A 99 -13.34 -10.97 9.91
N HIS A 100 -12.58 -11.43 8.91
CA HIS A 100 -11.48 -12.35 9.13
C HIS A 100 -10.41 -11.75 10.05
N LEU A 101 -9.98 -10.52 9.77
CA LEU A 101 -9.00 -9.79 10.58
C LEU A 101 -9.48 -9.63 12.03
N LYS A 102 -10.74 -9.25 12.25
CA LYS A 102 -11.29 -9.04 13.60
C LYS A 102 -11.36 -10.32 14.42
N LYS A 103 -11.50 -11.48 13.78
CA LYS A 103 -11.41 -12.79 14.46
C LYS A 103 -9.98 -13.13 14.87
N GLN A 104 -9.00 -12.83 14.02
CA GLN A 104 -7.59 -13.09 14.30
C GLN A 104 -6.99 -12.08 15.28
N LEU A 105 -7.47 -10.84 15.26
CA LEU A 105 -7.00 -9.74 16.10
C LEU A 105 -8.20 -8.97 16.69
N PRO A 106 -8.85 -9.50 17.75
CA PRO A 106 -10.05 -8.90 18.34
C PRO A 106 -9.87 -7.47 18.84
N GLU A 107 -8.66 -7.08 19.22
CA GLU A 107 -8.30 -5.74 19.69
C GLU A 107 -8.01 -4.75 18.55
N VAL A 108 -8.02 -5.18 17.28
CA VAL A 108 -7.70 -4.27 16.17
C VAL A 108 -8.65 -3.07 16.16
N ASP A 109 -8.06 -1.89 15.98
CA ASP A 109 -8.81 -0.65 15.79
C ASP A 109 -9.75 -0.83 14.58
N ARG A 110 -11.03 -0.50 14.78
CA ARG A 110 -12.07 -0.66 13.76
C ARG A 110 -11.86 0.29 12.58
N ASN A 111 -11.11 1.37 12.77
CA ASN A 111 -10.80 2.34 11.73
C ASN A 111 -9.90 1.76 10.63
N ILE A 112 -9.22 0.63 10.87
CA ILE A 112 -8.39 -0.03 9.85
C ILE A 112 -9.17 -0.41 8.58
N ARG A 113 -10.51 -0.55 8.69
CA ARG A 113 -11.38 -0.89 7.55
C ARG A 113 -11.73 0.31 6.65
N PHE A 114 -11.29 1.52 7.02
CA PHE A 114 -11.58 2.79 6.34
C PHE A 114 -10.29 3.49 5.91
N VAL A 115 -9.44 2.77 5.17
CA VAL A 115 -8.17 3.33 4.68
C VAL A 115 -8.45 4.47 3.70
N ILE A 116 -7.80 5.60 3.95
CA ILE A 116 -7.92 6.81 3.13
C ILE A 116 -7.01 6.67 1.90
N PRO A 117 -7.54 6.67 0.67
CA PRO A 117 -6.72 6.77 -0.53
C PRO A 117 -6.05 8.15 -0.59
N ILE A 118 -4.79 8.16 -0.99
CA ILE A 118 -3.97 9.38 -1.09
C ILE A 118 -3.23 9.42 -2.42
N MET A 119 -3.03 10.62 -2.97
CA MET A 119 -2.17 10.83 -4.12
C MET A 119 -0.72 10.96 -3.66
N LEU A 120 0.09 9.93 -3.89
CA LEU A 120 1.49 9.89 -3.44
C LEU A 120 2.32 11.05 -4.02
N ASP A 121 2.11 11.43 -5.28
CA ASP A 121 2.81 12.55 -5.91
C ASP A 121 2.56 13.88 -5.19
N LYS A 122 1.33 14.08 -4.67
CA LYS A 122 0.99 15.29 -3.92
C LYS A 122 1.50 15.22 -2.48
N VAL A 123 1.39 14.06 -1.85
CA VAL A 123 1.81 13.87 -0.46
C VAL A 123 3.32 13.98 -0.36
N SER A 124 4.06 13.29 -1.23
CA SER A 124 5.54 13.26 -1.21
C SER A 124 6.18 14.64 -1.27
N VAL A 125 5.56 15.62 -1.96
CA VAL A 125 6.02 17.01 -2.01
C VAL A 125 5.56 17.83 -0.80
N LYS A 126 4.42 17.50 -0.21
CA LYS A 126 3.80 18.28 0.88
C LYS A 126 4.22 17.87 2.29
N ILE A 127 4.93 16.75 2.48
CA ILE A 127 5.30 16.27 3.83
C ILE A 127 6.43 17.07 4.52
N GLY A 128 6.70 18.30 4.07
CA GLY A 128 7.61 19.23 4.76
C GLY A 128 9.07 18.79 4.68
N SER A 129 9.82 18.87 5.79
CA SER A 129 11.24 18.45 5.82
C SER A 129 11.47 16.95 5.53
N TRP A 130 10.40 16.16 5.49
CA TRP A 130 10.42 14.76 5.06
C TRP A 130 10.17 14.61 3.56
N SER A 131 9.80 15.69 2.85
CA SER A 131 9.60 15.68 1.41
C SER A 131 10.94 15.49 0.76
N GLY A 132 11.10 14.40 0.02
CA GLY A 132 12.39 14.05 -0.54
C GLY A 132 12.46 12.59 -0.89
N TYR A 133 12.03 12.26 -2.10
CA TYR A 133 12.65 11.16 -2.81
C TYR A 133 13.27 11.70 -4.09
N ASN A 134 14.46 11.18 -4.35
CA ASN A 134 15.42 11.42 -5.42
C ASN A 134 14.88 11.32 -6.87
N VAL A 135 13.57 11.50 -7.09
CA VAL A 135 12.92 11.53 -8.40
C VAL A 135 13.01 12.93 -9.01
N LEU A 136 12.91 13.99 -8.20
CA LEU A 136 13.05 15.38 -8.69
C LEU A 136 14.48 15.76 -9.08
N ALA A 137 15.49 14.94 -8.75
CA ALA A 137 16.87 15.21 -9.15
C ALA A 137 17.11 15.05 -10.67
N GLN A 138 16.21 14.37 -11.39
CA GLN A 138 16.35 14.13 -12.84
C GLN A 138 15.46 15.02 -13.72
N HIS A 139 14.60 15.85 -13.12
CA HIS A 139 13.79 16.82 -13.84
C HIS A 139 14.12 18.24 -13.37
N GLN A 140 15.36 18.65 -13.66
CA GLN A 140 15.61 20.07 -13.89
C GLN A 140 14.91 20.43 -15.20
N LEU A 141 13.77 21.11 -15.10
CA LEU A 141 13.23 21.86 -16.23
C LEU A 141 14.28 22.92 -16.58
N LEU A 142 14.92 22.75 -17.75
CA LEU A 142 15.58 23.84 -18.47
C LEU A 142 14.51 24.75 -19.07
#